data_AF-A0A093XFU4-F1
#
_entry.id   AF-A0A093XFU4-F1
#
_cell.length_a   1.000
_cell.length_b   1.000
_cell.length_c   1.000
_cell.angle_alpha   90.00
_cell.angle_beta   90.00
_cell.angle_gamma   90.00
#
_symmetry.space_group_name_H-M   'P 1'
#
loop_
_entity.id
_entity.type
_entity.pdbx_description
1 polymer ?
#
loop_
_entity_poly.entity_id
_entity_poly.type
_entity_poly.pdbx_seq_one_letter_code
_entity_poly.pdbx_strand_id
1 'polypeptide(L)'
;MASPNRIEQKAGLKILITGAAVALAHRVEQHNALKKAVSTLTVDGKAPIEIKTPRRVEKVDPYNAAISFADGTQIQGDLVVGADGVHSISRTSLHIKPFPSGKSAFRFLVPKQKALDDPETAALVQHIGEQNMWFGVDGRIIMSPTSHNSILNFTIIHPDKESASETAGSDTWDQSTNLDKMLKILSSFSLAIVKLLSKVEPESVRVWKLIDMDPLPRLNESRLVLIGDAAHPFFPRIGVFYH
;
A
#
# COMPACT_ATOMS: atom_id res chain seq x y z
N MET A 1 -46.35 -22.08 -3.34
CA MET A 1 -45.57 -20.84 -3.17
C MET A 1 -44.41 -21.15 -2.25
N ALA A 2 -43.25 -21.46 -2.82
CA ALA A 2 -42.05 -21.82 -2.08
C ALA A 2 -41.18 -20.56 -1.91
N SER A 3 -40.75 -20.33 -0.67
CA SER A 3 -39.85 -19.25 -0.26
C SER A 3 -38.50 -19.35 -0.99
N PRO A 4 -37.91 -18.25 -1.51
CA PRO A 4 -36.60 -18.33 -2.14
C PRO A 4 -35.51 -18.53 -1.08
N ASN A 5 -34.78 -19.63 -1.24
CA ASN A 5 -33.67 -20.04 -0.38
C ASN A 5 -32.60 -18.96 -0.24
N ARG A 6 -32.34 -18.60 1.01
CA ARG A 6 -31.22 -17.81 1.51
C ARG A 6 -29.92 -18.53 1.15
N ILE A 7 -29.13 -17.97 0.24
CA ILE A 7 -27.79 -18.47 -0.08
C ILE A 7 -26.89 -18.12 1.12
N GLU A 8 -26.64 -19.09 2.01
CA GLU A 8 -25.56 -18.98 2.99
C GLU A 8 -24.22 -19.03 2.25
N GLN A 9 -23.57 -17.88 2.05
CA GLN A 9 -22.16 -17.84 1.66
C GLN A 9 -21.29 -18.30 2.83
N LYS A 10 -21.09 -19.61 2.96
CA LYS A 10 -20.00 -20.21 3.74
C LYS A 10 -18.87 -20.60 2.79
N ALA A 11 -17.99 -19.65 2.48
CA ALA A 11 -16.69 -19.95 1.89
C ALA A 11 -15.71 -18.79 2.12
N GLY A 12 -15.26 -18.61 3.36
CA GLY A 12 -14.00 -17.91 3.61
C GLY A 12 -12.86 -18.87 3.33
N LEU A 13 -12.12 -18.70 2.23
CA LEU A 13 -10.89 -19.45 1.99
C LEU A 13 -9.84 -18.99 3.00
N LYS A 14 -9.58 -19.79 4.04
CA LYS A 14 -8.49 -19.54 4.99
C LYS A 14 -7.18 -20.02 4.38
N ILE A 15 -6.44 -19.11 3.73
CA ILE A 15 -5.09 -19.41 3.23
C ILE A 15 -4.14 -19.31 4.43
N LEU A 16 -3.70 -20.45 4.95
CA LEU A 16 -2.68 -20.52 5.99
C LEU A 16 -1.30 -20.69 5.33
N ILE A 17 -0.53 -19.60 5.22
CA ILE A 17 0.87 -19.67 4.78
C ILE A 17 1.68 -20.21 5.96
N THR A 18 2.08 -21.48 5.91
CA THR A 18 2.95 -22.11 6.92
C THR A 18 4.32 -22.39 6.30
N GLY A 19 5.41 -22.04 7.02
CA GLY A 19 6.79 -22.36 6.63
C GLY A 19 7.74 -21.18 6.43
N ALA A 20 7.24 -19.95 6.30
CA ALA A 20 8.06 -18.74 6.26
C ALA A 20 7.59 -17.72 7.32
N ALA A 21 8.52 -17.08 8.02
CA ALA A 21 8.18 -16.01 8.95
C ALA A 21 7.66 -14.80 8.16
N VAL A 22 6.35 -14.58 8.18
CA VAL A 22 5.73 -13.37 7.62
C VAL A 22 5.89 -12.25 8.65
N ALA A 23 6.69 -11.24 8.32
CA ALA A 23 6.82 -10.05 9.13
C ALA A 23 5.77 -9.01 8.70
N LEU A 24 4.82 -8.72 9.58
CA LEU A 24 3.87 -7.63 9.42
C LEU A 24 4.36 -6.43 10.24
N ALA A 25 4.68 -5.33 9.57
CA ALA A 25 5.20 -4.14 10.21
C ALA A 25 4.41 -2.90 9.82
N HIS A 26 4.30 -1.95 10.74
CA HIS A 26 3.83 -0.61 10.41
C HIS A 26 4.93 0.11 9.61
N ARG A 27 4.61 0.57 8.40
CA ARG A 27 5.60 1.14 7.45
C ARG A 27 6.51 2.20 8.09
N VAL A 28 5.94 3.07 8.92
CA VAL A 28 6.70 4.16 9.57
C VAL A 28 7.72 3.61 10.57
N GLU A 29 7.34 2.60 11.36
CA GLU A 29 8.24 1.97 12.35
C GLU A 29 9.39 1.27 11.64
N GLN A 30 9.10 0.51 10.58
CA GLN A 30 10.11 -0.16 9.77
C GLN A 30 11.07 0.83 9.11
N HIS A 31 10.54 1.89 8.50
CA HIS A 31 11.35 2.93 7.86
C HIS A 31 12.26 3.65 8.87
N ASN A 32 11.75 3.97 10.06
CA ASN A 32 12.54 4.59 11.12
C ASN A 32 13.63 3.66 11.65
N ALA A 33 13.35 2.37 11.80
CA ALA A 33 14.33 1.38 12.21
C ALA A 33 15.46 1.26 11.18
N LEU A 34 15.13 1.18 9.89
CA LEU A 34 16.12 1.16 8.80
C LEU A 34 16.95 2.45 8.79
N LYS A 35 16.30 3.62 8.89
CA LYS A 35 16.99 4.92 8.96
C LYS A 35 17.97 4.95 10.14
N LYS A 36 17.56 4.48 11.31
CA LYS A 36 18.44 4.39 12.48
C LYS A 36 19.63 3.46 12.23
N ALA A 37 19.40 2.29 11.63
CA ALA A 37 20.45 1.33 11.32
C ALA A 37 21.52 1.93 10.39
N VAL A 38 21.11 2.60 9.31
CA VAL A 38 22.06 3.20 8.35
C VAL A 38 22.77 4.45 8.89
N SER A 39 22.20 5.12 9.88
CA SER A 39 22.83 6.26 10.56
C SER A 39 23.69 5.86 11.77
N THR A 40 23.71 4.57 12.15
CA THR A 40 24.54 4.10 13.25
C THR A 40 26.01 4.07 12.81
N LEU A 41 26.88 4.67 13.60
CA LEU A 41 28.31 4.78 13.29
C LEU A 41 28.94 3.39 13.24
N THR A 42 29.84 3.21 12.26
CA THR A 42 30.75 2.07 12.20
C THR A 42 31.77 2.14 13.33
N VAL A 43 32.56 1.07 13.53
CA VAL A 43 33.62 1.00 14.55
C VAL A 43 34.61 2.18 14.45
N ASP A 44 34.79 2.73 13.25
CA ASP A 44 35.68 3.87 12.97
C ASP A 44 35.00 5.24 13.16
N GLY A 45 33.80 5.29 13.76
CA GLY A 45 33.10 6.54 14.07
C GLY A 45 32.49 7.25 12.85
N LYS A 46 32.42 6.60 11.68
CA LYS A 46 31.81 7.15 10.46
C LYS A 46 30.45 6.51 10.19
N ALA A 47 29.45 7.32 9.84
CA ALA A 47 28.21 6.79 9.28
C ALA A 47 28.51 6.20 7.89
N PRO A 48 28.09 4.96 7.60
CA PRO A 48 28.41 4.30 6.34
C PRO A 48 27.69 4.93 5.14
N ILE A 49 26.59 5.67 5.38
CA ILE A 49 25.73 6.26 4.36
C ILE A 49 25.41 7.71 4.73
N GLU A 50 25.66 8.63 3.80
CA GLU A 50 25.26 10.04 3.93
C GLU A 50 23.79 10.23 3.52
N ILE A 51 22.96 10.76 4.42
CA ILE A 51 21.54 11.03 4.16
C ILE A 51 21.33 12.54 4.04
N LYS A 52 20.95 13.03 2.85
CA LYS A 52 20.67 14.45 2.59
C LYS A 52 19.18 14.69 2.46
N THR A 53 18.58 15.32 3.47
CA THR A 53 17.17 15.73 3.46
C THR A 53 17.02 17.13 4.07
N PRO A 54 16.08 17.97 3.60
CA PRO A 54 15.19 17.76 2.45
C PRO A 54 15.89 18.08 1.11
N ARG A 55 15.84 17.15 0.15
CA ARG A 55 16.42 17.33 -1.19
C ARG A 55 15.49 16.73 -2.23
N ARG A 56 14.63 17.56 -2.83
CA ARG A 56 13.69 17.12 -3.86
C ARG A 56 14.41 17.02 -5.20
N VAL A 57 14.42 15.82 -5.78
CA VAL A 57 14.89 15.58 -7.15
C VAL A 57 13.81 16.04 -8.13
N GLU A 58 14.21 16.70 -9.21
CA GLU A 58 13.32 17.11 -10.32
C GLU A 58 13.69 16.47 -11.65
N LYS A 59 14.97 16.15 -11.85
CA LYS A 59 15.46 15.54 -13.08
C LYS A 59 16.55 14.52 -12.79
N VAL A 60 16.53 13.44 -13.57
CA VAL A 60 17.57 12.41 -13.61
C VAL A 60 18.09 12.32 -15.04
N ASP A 61 19.41 12.35 -15.21
CA ASP A 61 20.10 12.03 -16.45
C ASP A 61 20.69 10.62 -16.35
N PRO A 62 20.09 9.62 -17.03
CA PRO A 62 20.55 8.23 -16.95
C PRO A 62 21.89 7.99 -17.63
N TYR A 63 22.32 8.85 -18.56
CA TYR A 63 23.57 8.67 -19.31
C TYR A 63 24.78 9.17 -18.55
N ASN A 64 24.63 10.33 -17.90
CA ASN A 64 25.71 10.97 -17.15
C ASN A 64 25.68 10.66 -15.64
N ALA A 65 24.71 9.87 -15.17
CA ALA A 65 24.46 9.62 -13.74
C ALA A 65 24.37 10.93 -12.93
N ALA A 66 23.61 11.89 -13.46
CA ALA A 66 23.43 13.20 -12.86
C ALA A 66 22.00 13.40 -12.35
N ILE A 67 21.86 14.12 -11.24
CA ILE A 67 20.59 14.42 -10.59
C ILE A 67 20.49 15.94 -10.41
N SER A 68 19.38 16.53 -10.84
CA SER A 68 19.07 17.94 -10.60
C SER A 68 17.99 18.07 -9.54
N PHE A 69 18.20 19.01 -8.61
CA PHE A 69 17.30 19.26 -7.49
C PHE A 69 16.47 20.52 -7.71
N ALA A 70 15.37 20.63 -6.97
CA ALA A 70 14.44 21.77 -7.03
C ALA A 70 15.08 23.12 -6.63
N ASP A 71 16.19 23.10 -5.89
CA ASP A 71 16.95 24.30 -5.55
C ASP A 71 17.95 24.73 -6.65
N GLY A 72 17.90 24.07 -7.82
CA GLY A 72 18.77 24.34 -8.96
C GLY A 72 20.15 23.69 -8.87
N THR A 73 20.52 23.11 -7.72
CA THR A 73 21.80 22.41 -7.59
C THR A 73 21.79 21.07 -8.32
N GLN A 74 22.98 20.54 -8.60
CA GLN A 74 23.14 19.25 -9.24
C GLN A 74 24.23 18.44 -8.55
N ILE A 75 24.10 17.11 -8.61
CA ILE A 75 25.18 16.18 -8.26
C ILE A 75 25.36 15.18 -9.40
N GLN A 76 26.58 14.66 -9.51
CA GLN A 76 26.93 13.60 -10.43
C GLN A 76 27.63 12.48 -9.65
N GLY A 77 27.37 11.24 -10.04
CA GLY A 77 28.06 10.07 -9.52
C GLY A 77 28.38 9.06 -10.62
N ASP A 78 28.74 7.85 -10.23
CA ASP A 78 29.02 6.77 -11.18
C ASP A 78 27.75 6.03 -11.63
N LEU A 79 26.76 5.97 -10.74
CA LEU A 79 25.49 5.25 -10.91
C LEU A 79 24.37 5.98 -10.15
N VAL A 80 23.17 6.00 -10.72
CA VAL A 80 21.93 6.42 -10.04
C VAL A 80 21.05 5.20 -9.78
N VAL A 81 20.54 5.07 -8.55
CA VAL A 81 19.54 4.06 -8.19
C VAL A 81 18.19 4.74 -7.97
N GLY A 82 17.25 4.55 -8.89
CA GLY A 82 15.88 5.04 -8.82
C GLY A 82 15.03 4.18 -7.90
N ALA A 83 14.88 4.62 -6.65
CA ALA A 83 14.02 4.01 -5.62
C ALA A 83 12.91 4.97 -5.16
N ASP A 84 12.47 5.85 -6.05
CA ASP A 84 11.56 6.99 -5.85
C ASP A 84 10.07 6.63 -6.03
N GLY A 85 9.76 5.35 -6.03
CA GLY A 85 8.41 4.83 -5.84
C GLY A 85 7.48 4.96 -7.06
N VAL A 86 6.18 4.89 -6.78
CA VAL A 86 5.12 4.75 -7.80
C VAL A 86 5.03 5.95 -8.76
N HIS A 87 5.44 7.15 -8.34
CA HIS A 87 5.49 8.37 -9.15
C HIS A 87 6.92 8.74 -9.60
N SER A 88 7.76 7.73 -9.83
CA SER A 88 9.19 7.85 -10.12
C SER A 88 9.53 8.85 -11.24
N ILE A 89 10.36 9.84 -10.89
CA ILE A 89 11.04 10.74 -11.84
C ILE A 89 12.13 9.96 -12.57
N SER A 90 12.80 9.05 -11.87
CA SER A 90 13.84 8.17 -12.43
C SER A 90 13.30 7.35 -13.59
N ARG A 91 12.15 6.68 -13.42
CA ARG A 91 11.45 5.96 -14.49
C ARG A 91 10.97 6.88 -15.60
N THR A 92 10.46 8.06 -15.25
CA THR A 92 10.02 9.06 -16.24
C THR A 92 11.18 9.51 -17.13
N SER A 93 12.41 9.58 -16.62
CA SER A 93 13.60 9.90 -17.43
C SER A 93 13.92 8.87 -18.51
N LEU A 94 13.40 7.64 -18.36
CA LEU A 94 13.47 6.57 -19.36
C LEU A 94 12.26 6.54 -20.30
N HIS A 95 11.36 7.53 -20.21
CA HIS A 95 10.11 7.61 -20.97
C HIS A 95 9.13 6.44 -20.74
N ILE A 96 9.30 5.71 -19.64
CA ILE A 96 8.44 4.59 -19.25
C ILE A 96 7.25 5.15 -18.45
N LYS A 97 6.03 4.82 -18.89
CA LYS A 97 4.80 5.31 -18.27
C LYS A 97 3.97 4.13 -17.72
N PRO A 98 3.59 4.16 -16.43
CA PRO A 98 2.59 3.23 -15.92
C PRO A 98 1.19 3.61 -16.43
N PHE A 99 0.24 2.68 -16.33
CA PHE A 99 -1.15 2.88 -16.70
C PHE A 99 -2.10 2.67 -15.49
N PRO A 100 -3.30 3.25 -15.50
CA PRO A 100 -4.30 2.98 -14.47
C PRO A 100 -4.71 1.49 -14.48
N SER A 101 -4.74 0.84 -13.32
CA SER A 101 -5.14 -0.58 -13.22
C SER A 101 -6.65 -0.82 -13.37
N GLY A 102 -7.45 0.26 -13.41
CA GLY A 102 -8.92 0.18 -13.34
C GLY A 102 -9.47 -0.12 -11.94
N LYS A 103 -8.61 -0.20 -10.92
CA LYS A 103 -8.97 -0.44 -9.52
C LYS A 103 -8.45 0.68 -8.62
N SER A 104 -9.14 0.87 -7.50
CA SER A 104 -8.76 1.77 -6.41
C SER A 104 -8.71 0.99 -5.11
N ALA A 105 -8.07 1.57 -4.09
CA ALA A 105 -7.98 0.95 -2.77
C ALA A 105 -8.32 1.93 -1.65
N PHE A 106 -9.29 1.56 -0.80
CA PHE A 106 -9.44 2.19 0.51
C PHE A 106 -8.38 1.67 1.47
N ARG A 107 -7.78 2.57 2.25
CA ARG A 107 -6.79 2.26 3.28
C ARG A 107 -7.07 3.04 4.54
N PHE A 108 -6.99 2.35 5.67
CA PHE A 108 -7.22 2.89 7.00
C PHE A 108 -6.77 1.90 8.07
N LEU A 109 -6.73 2.38 9.31
CA LEU A 109 -6.35 1.61 10.48
C LEU A 109 -7.52 1.57 11.46
N VAL A 110 -7.68 0.43 12.15
CA VAL A 110 -8.65 0.28 13.24
C VAL A 110 -7.92 -0.26 14.47
N PRO A 111 -8.00 0.39 15.65
CA PRO A 111 -7.51 -0.20 16.89
C PRO A 111 -8.18 -1.55 17.13
N LYS A 112 -7.38 -2.61 17.32
CA LYS A 112 -7.91 -3.96 17.47
C LYS A 112 -8.90 -4.07 18.64
N GLN A 113 -8.69 -3.29 19.70
CA GLN A 113 -9.59 -3.25 20.85
C GLN A 113 -11.03 -2.90 20.46
N LYS A 114 -11.24 -1.90 19.58
CA LYS A 114 -12.59 -1.53 19.11
C LYS A 114 -13.33 -2.70 18.45
N ALA A 115 -12.59 -3.58 17.78
CA ALA A 115 -13.12 -4.79 17.16
C ALA A 115 -13.37 -5.92 18.18
N LEU A 116 -12.59 -5.99 19.25
CA LEU A 116 -12.76 -6.98 20.32
C LEU A 116 -13.90 -6.63 21.28
N ASP A 117 -14.25 -5.35 21.42
CA ASP A 117 -15.33 -4.87 22.30
C ASP A 117 -16.75 -5.31 21.85
N ASP A 118 -16.86 -5.97 20.71
CA ASP A 118 -18.11 -6.44 20.10
C ASP A 118 -17.98 -7.91 19.71
N PRO A 119 -18.80 -8.83 20.27
CA PRO A 119 -18.65 -10.27 20.06
C PRO A 119 -18.69 -10.70 18.58
N GLU A 120 -19.47 -10.03 17.74
CA GLU A 120 -19.58 -10.39 16.31
C GLU A 120 -18.30 -10.07 15.54
N THR A 121 -17.68 -8.93 15.85
CA THR A 121 -16.43 -8.52 15.19
C THR A 121 -15.20 -9.14 15.86
N ALA A 122 -15.28 -9.47 17.15
CA ALA A 122 -14.21 -10.13 17.89
C ALA A 122 -13.86 -11.49 17.27
N ALA A 123 -14.87 -12.25 16.84
CA ALA A 123 -14.69 -13.53 16.17
C ALA A 123 -13.84 -13.43 14.89
N LEU A 124 -13.82 -12.27 14.21
CA LEU A 124 -13.04 -12.03 12.99
C LEU A 124 -11.56 -11.70 13.26
N VAL A 125 -11.22 -11.33 14.50
CA VAL A 125 -9.89 -10.77 14.83
C VAL A 125 -9.25 -11.42 16.06
N GLN A 126 -9.87 -12.43 16.67
CA GLN A 126 -9.44 -13.03 17.94
C GLN A 126 -8.03 -13.62 17.93
N HIS A 127 -7.52 -14.05 16.77
CA HIS A 127 -6.20 -14.66 16.67
C HIS A 127 -5.07 -13.63 16.57
N ILE A 128 -3.89 -13.99 17.07
CA ILE A 128 -2.69 -13.15 17.00
C ILE A 128 -1.94 -13.43 15.70
N GLY A 129 -1.52 -12.37 15.00
CA GLY A 129 -0.72 -12.50 13.78
C GLY A 129 -1.48 -13.06 12.57
N GLU A 130 -2.80 -13.15 12.66
CA GLU A 130 -3.64 -13.66 11.58
C GLU A 130 -3.97 -12.55 10.57
N GLN A 131 -3.54 -12.75 9.33
CA GLN A 131 -4.00 -11.95 8.20
C GLN A 131 -5.28 -12.59 7.64
N ASN A 132 -6.33 -11.79 7.46
CA ASN A 132 -7.59 -12.22 6.88
C ASN A 132 -7.79 -11.58 5.51
N MET A 133 -8.36 -12.36 4.58
CA MET A 133 -8.75 -11.89 3.25
C MET A 133 -10.16 -12.34 2.93
N TRP A 134 -11.03 -11.40 2.55
CA TRP A 134 -12.39 -11.68 2.12
C TRP A 134 -12.57 -11.26 0.67
N PHE A 135 -13.14 -12.14 -0.14
CA PHE A 135 -13.35 -11.94 -1.56
C PHE A 135 -14.82 -11.62 -1.85
N GLY A 136 -15.05 -10.56 -2.62
CA GLY A 136 -16.34 -10.25 -3.25
C GLY A 136 -16.25 -10.44 -4.76
N VAL A 137 -17.34 -10.11 -5.46
CA VAL A 137 -17.42 -10.26 -6.92
C VAL A 137 -16.40 -9.38 -7.65
N ASP A 138 -16.31 -8.11 -7.27
CA ASP A 138 -15.49 -7.10 -7.96
C ASP A 138 -14.37 -6.50 -7.11
N GLY A 139 -14.21 -6.99 -5.89
CA GLY A 139 -13.28 -6.46 -4.91
C GLY A 139 -12.88 -7.44 -3.82
N ARG A 140 -11.93 -7.04 -2.98
CA ARG A 140 -11.48 -7.83 -1.82
C ARG A 140 -11.08 -6.95 -0.67
N ILE A 141 -11.22 -7.49 0.54
CA ILE A 141 -10.78 -6.87 1.78
C ILE A 141 -9.57 -7.64 2.27
N ILE A 142 -8.49 -6.93 2.57
CA ILE A 142 -7.28 -7.48 3.17
C ILE A 142 -7.12 -6.80 4.53
N MET A 143 -7.06 -7.60 5.59
CA MET A 143 -6.80 -7.13 6.95
C MET A 143 -5.54 -7.78 7.48
N SER A 144 -4.57 -6.97 7.91
CA SER A 144 -3.33 -7.42 8.52
C SER A 144 -3.13 -6.78 9.90
N PRO A 145 -2.84 -7.55 10.95
CA PRO A 145 -2.45 -6.98 12.24
C PRO A 145 -1.05 -6.37 12.15
N THR A 146 -0.86 -5.20 12.76
CA THR A 146 0.41 -4.48 12.86
C THR A 146 0.66 -4.01 14.29
N SER A 147 1.83 -3.42 14.54
CA SER A 147 2.20 -2.84 15.84
C SER A 147 1.91 -3.79 17.01
N HIS A 148 2.56 -4.96 17.00
CA HIS A 148 2.36 -6.02 18.00
C HIS A 148 0.89 -6.46 18.13
N ASN A 149 0.18 -6.56 17.00
CA ASN A 149 -1.21 -7.03 16.94
C ASN A 149 -2.22 -6.09 17.64
N SER A 150 -1.85 -4.84 17.91
CA SER A 150 -2.73 -3.84 18.53
C SER A 150 -3.53 -3.01 17.52
N ILE A 151 -3.05 -2.90 16.28
CA ILE A 151 -3.68 -2.14 15.20
C ILE A 151 -4.00 -3.10 14.03
N LEU A 152 -5.18 -2.94 13.43
CA LEU A 152 -5.60 -3.66 12.23
C LEU A 152 -5.46 -2.73 11.03
N ASN A 153 -4.63 -3.11 10.05
CA ASN A 153 -4.48 -2.40 8.79
C ASN A 153 -5.42 -2.99 7.74
N PHE A 154 -6.26 -2.15 7.14
CA PHE A 154 -7.18 -2.55 6.08
C PHE A 154 -6.74 -2.00 4.72
N THR A 155 -6.79 -2.87 3.71
CA THR A 155 -6.72 -2.50 2.30
C THR A 155 -7.88 -3.14 1.58
N ILE A 156 -8.75 -2.32 1.01
CA ILE A 156 -9.96 -2.76 0.32
C ILE A 156 -9.83 -2.38 -1.14
N ILE A 157 -9.77 -3.35 -2.02
CA ILE A 157 -9.62 -3.14 -3.46
C ILE A 157 -10.98 -3.24 -4.11
N HIS A 158 -11.32 -2.26 -4.94
CA HIS A 158 -12.61 -2.15 -5.64
C HIS A 158 -12.42 -1.53 -7.04
N PRO A 159 -13.40 -1.63 -7.95
CA PRO A 159 -13.36 -0.96 -9.24
C PRO A 159 -13.24 0.56 -9.08
N ASP A 160 -12.31 1.18 -9.80
CA ASP A 160 -12.03 2.62 -9.66
C ASP A 160 -13.28 3.49 -9.94
N LYS A 161 -14.12 3.05 -10.89
CA LYS A 161 -15.40 3.70 -11.23
C LYS A 161 -16.33 3.92 -10.03
N GLU A 162 -16.21 3.12 -8.97
CA GLU A 162 -17.07 3.21 -7.77
C GLU A 162 -16.60 4.29 -6.79
N SER A 163 -15.36 4.80 -6.94
CA SER A 163 -14.79 5.91 -6.15
C SER A 163 -14.18 7.02 -7.00
N ALA A 164 -14.41 7.02 -8.32
CA ALA A 164 -13.68 7.84 -9.29
C ALA A 164 -13.79 9.36 -9.07
N SER A 165 -14.83 9.84 -8.38
CA SER A 165 -15.03 11.27 -8.10
C SER A 165 -13.99 11.90 -7.17
N GLU A 166 -13.16 11.11 -6.48
CA GLU A 166 -12.27 11.60 -5.40
C GLU A 166 -10.77 11.53 -5.73
N THR A 167 -10.44 11.21 -6.98
CA THR A 167 -9.06 10.87 -7.37
C THR A 167 -8.47 11.87 -8.37
N ALA A 168 -9.09 13.05 -8.50
CA ALA A 168 -8.67 14.13 -9.39
C ALA A 168 -8.15 15.33 -8.58
N GLY A 169 -6.89 15.28 -8.17
CA GLY A 169 -5.97 16.44 -8.15
C GLY A 169 -6.35 17.75 -7.45
N SER A 170 -7.31 17.82 -6.52
CA SER A 170 -7.60 19.06 -5.77
C SER A 170 -7.52 18.84 -4.26
N ASP A 171 -6.71 19.65 -3.59
CA ASP A 171 -6.46 19.68 -2.13
C ASP A 171 -7.69 20.07 -1.26
N THR A 172 -8.90 19.96 -1.79
CA THR A 172 -10.17 20.15 -1.07
C THR A 172 -10.83 18.80 -0.86
N TRP A 173 -10.29 18.06 0.10
CA TRP A 173 -10.64 16.67 0.36
C TRP A 173 -11.74 16.58 1.43
N ASP A 174 -12.96 16.23 1.04
CA ASP A 174 -13.99 15.80 2.00
C ASP A 174 -13.85 14.30 2.29
N GLN A 175 -13.02 13.97 3.28
CA GLN A 175 -12.73 12.60 3.68
C GLN A 175 -13.95 11.89 4.25
N SER A 176 -14.96 12.65 4.71
CA SER A 176 -16.13 12.11 5.39
C SER A 176 -16.97 11.21 4.48
N THR A 177 -17.03 11.49 3.18
CA THR A 177 -17.84 10.71 2.23
C THR A 177 -17.20 9.37 1.79
N ASN A 178 -15.90 9.16 2.09
CA ASN A 178 -15.21 7.91 1.74
C ASN A 178 -15.75 6.72 2.52
N LEU A 179 -16.11 6.91 3.79
CA LEU A 179 -16.67 5.83 4.62
C LEU A 179 -18.01 5.35 4.06
N ASP A 180 -18.93 6.27 3.76
CA ASP A 180 -20.25 5.93 3.24
C ASP A 180 -20.17 5.19 1.90
N LYS A 181 -19.28 5.64 1.00
CA LYS A 181 -19.02 4.97 -0.28
C LYS A 181 -18.44 3.58 -0.05
N MET A 182 -17.46 3.45 0.82
CA MET A 182 -16.86 2.17 1.17
C MET A 182 -17.91 1.19 1.71
N LEU A 183 -18.74 1.61 2.67
CA LEU A 183 -19.80 0.76 3.23
C LEU A 183 -20.85 0.39 2.18
N LYS A 184 -21.18 1.29 1.24
CA LYS A 184 -22.09 1.00 0.12
C LYS A 184 -21.50 -0.06 -0.82
N ILE A 185 -20.23 0.08 -1.22
CA ILE A 185 -19.52 -0.88 -2.06
C ILE A 185 -19.47 -2.26 -1.40
N LEU A 186 -19.31 -2.29 -0.08
CA LEU A 186 -19.14 -3.51 0.69
C LEU A 186 -20.45 -4.07 1.28
N SER A 187 -21.60 -3.51 0.91
CA SER A 187 -22.91 -3.94 1.40
C SER A 187 -23.27 -5.40 1.07
N SER A 188 -22.58 -5.99 0.08
CA SER A 188 -22.72 -7.41 -0.28
C SER A 188 -21.93 -8.36 0.63
N PHE A 189 -21.01 -7.86 1.47
CA PHE A 189 -20.26 -8.67 2.43
C PHE A 189 -21.10 -8.96 3.68
N SER A 190 -20.68 -9.97 4.45
CA SER A 190 -21.37 -10.34 5.69
C SER A 190 -21.48 -9.16 6.67
N LEU A 191 -22.59 -9.09 7.41
CA LEU A 191 -22.87 -8.00 8.36
C LEU A 191 -21.75 -7.81 9.39
N ALA A 192 -21.12 -8.89 9.87
CA ALA A 192 -20.01 -8.82 10.80
C ALA A 192 -18.80 -8.07 10.22
N ILE A 193 -18.50 -8.26 8.92
CA ILE A 193 -17.43 -7.53 8.24
C ILE A 193 -17.79 -6.06 8.12
N VAL A 194 -19.00 -5.75 7.63
CA VAL A 194 -19.44 -4.35 7.49
C VAL A 194 -19.42 -3.62 8.84
N LYS A 195 -19.86 -4.27 9.92
CA LYS A 195 -19.81 -3.78 11.30
C LYS A 195 -18.39 -3.57 11.82
N LEU A 196 -17.44 -4.41 11.42
CA LEU A 196 -16.02 -4.21 11.73
C LEU A 196 -15.48 -2.97 11.02
N LEU A 197 -15.80 -2.81 9.73
CA LEU A 197 -15.32 -1.69 8.93
C LEU A 197 -15.92 -0.35 9.37
N SER A 198 -17.15 -0.34 9.89
CA SER A 198 -17.79 0.89 10.42
C SER A 198 -17.17 1.41 11.72
N LYS A 199 -16.22 0.69 12.34
CA LYS A 199 -15.50 1.13 13.55
C LYS A 199 -14.30 2.06 13.27
N VAL A 200 -14.00 2.29 11.99
CA VAL A 200 -12.97 3.21 11.53
C VAL A 200 -13.36 4.67 11.82
N GLU A 201 -12.38 5.51 12.12
CA GLU A 201 -12.61 6.95 12.15
C GLU A 201 -12.86 7.45 10.72
N PRO A 202 -13.99 8.12 10.41
CA PRO A 202 -14.35 8.52 9.05
C PRO A 202 -13.23 9.31 8.36
N GLU A 203 -12.62 10.25 9.09
CA GLU A 203 -11.52 11.10 8.60
C GLU A 203 -10.21 10.35 8.35
N SER A 204 -10.09 9.07 8.72
CA SER A 204 -8.89 8.27 8.47
C SER A 204 -8.95 7.47 7.17
N VAL A 205 -10.12 7.37 6.55
CA VAL A 205 -10.30 6.61 5.31
C VAL A 205 -9.66 7.38 4.15
N ARG A 206 -8.69 6.75 3.47
CA ARG A 206 -8.06 7.28 2.26
C ARG A 206 -8.33 6.36 1.10
N VAL A 207 -8.59 6.92 -0.07
CA VAL A 207 -8.69 6.19 -1.33
C VAL A 207 -7.49 6.48 -2.22
N TRP A 208 -6.93 5.44 -2.83
CA TRP A 208 -5.78 5.53 -3.71
C TRP A 208 -6.09 4.84 -5.03
N LYS A 209 -5.86 5.53 -6.15
CA LYS A 209 -5.84 4.88 -7.47
C LYS A 209 -4.67 3.93 -7.55
N LEU A 210 -4.94 2.70 -7.95
CA LEU A 210 -3.89 1.71 -8.19
C LEU A 210 -3.41 1.85 -9.63
N ILE A 211 -2.11 1.96 -9.81
CA ILE A 211 -1.48 1.94 -11.12
C ILE A 211 -0.79 0.60 -11.33
N ASP A 212 -0.62 0.24 -12.59
CA ASP A 212 0.05 -0.98 -13.03
C ASP A 212 0.99 -0.63 -14.18
N MET A 213 1.86 -1.56 -14.54
CA MET A 213 2.84 -1.37 -15.59
C MET A 213 3.28 -2.72 -16.16
N ASP A 214 3.54 -2.75 -17.46
CA ASP A 214 4.14 -3.93 -18.08
C ASP A 214 5.52 -4.20 -17.47
N PRO A 215 5.92 -5.47 -17.29
CA PRO A 215 7.24 -5.82 -16.81
C PRO A 215 8.33 -5.19 -17.68
N LEU A 216 9.31 -4.57 -17.04
CA LEU A 216 10.45 -4.00 -17.76
C LEU A 216 11.32 -5.13 -18.31
N PRO A 217 11.73 -5.09 -19.60
CA PRO A 217 12.65 -6.09 -20.15
C PRO A 217 14.04 -6.00 -19.50
N ARG A 218 14.41 -4.83 -18.97
CA ARG A 218 15.63 -4.58 -18.20
C ARG A 218 15.33 -3.57 -17.09
N LEU A 219 15.96 -3.77 -15.93
CA LEU A 219 15.83 -2.85 -14.78
C LEU A 219 16.79 -1.66 -14.86
N ASN A 220 17.65 -1.62 -15.88
CA ASN A 220 18.66 -0.58 -16.03
C ASN A 220 18.72 -0.04 -17.46
N GLU A 221 19.12 1.22 -17.57
CA GLU A 221 19.45 1.91 -18.81
C GLU A 221 20.68 2.78 -18.56
N SER A 222 21.75 2.56 -19.32
CA SER A 222 23.06 3.21 -19.11
C SER A 222 23.51 3.16 -17.64
N ARG A 223 23.57 4.31 -16.94
CA ARG A 223 24.00 4.45 -15.54
C ARG A 223 22.85 4.70 -14.57
N LEU A 224 21.62 4.33 -14.96
CA LEU A 224 20.44 4.33 -14.09
C LEU A 224 19.93 2.91 -13.89
N VAL A 225 19.66 2.53 -12.65
CA VAL A 225 18.97 1.28 -12.27
C VAL A 225 17.70 1.64 -11.51
N LEU A 226 16.57 1.03 -11.85
CA LEU A 226 15.31 1.17 -11.13
C LEU A 226 15.10 -0.01 -10.19
N ILE A 227 14.60 0.27 -8.98
CA ILE A 227 14.22 -0.75 -8.00
C ILE A 227 12.88 -0.44 -7.33
N GLY A 228 12.24 -1.47 -6.76
CA GLY A 228 10.99 -1.29 -6.02
C GLY A 228 9.85 -0.78 -6.92
N ASP A 229 8.94 0.01 -6.36
CA ASP A 229 7.79 0.54 -7.11
C ASP A 229 8.17 1.48 -8.26
N ALA A 230 9.41 1.96 -8.32
CA ALA A 230 9.91 2.71 -9.48
C ALA A 230 10.04 1.80 -10.71
N ALA A 231 10.45 0.54 -10.51
CA ALA A 231 10.66 -0.44 -11.58
C ALA A 231 9.44 -1.35 -11.83
N HIS A 232 8.67 -1.65 -10.79
CA HIS A 232 7.57 -2.60 -10.85
C HIS A 232 6.48 -2.19 -9.84
N PRO A 233 5.70 -1.12 -10.14
CA PRO A 233 4.68 -0.61 -9.22
C PRO A 233 3.71 -1.73 -8.83
N PHE A 234 3.60 -1.99 -7.54
CA PHE A 234 2.92 -3.19 -7.06
C PHE A 234 1.40 -3.02 -6.99
N PHE A 235 0.68 -3.89 -7.69
CA PHE A 235 -0.73 -4.16 -7.42
C PHE A 235 -0.85 -5.16 -6.25
N PRO A 236 -1.42 -4.79 -5.09
CA PRO A 236 -1.44 -5.66 -3.92
C PRO A 236 -2.37 -6.86 -4.08
N ARG A 237 -1.85 -7.92 -4.74
CA ARG A 237 -2.53 -9.21 -4.98
C ARG A 237 -2.63 -10.05 -3.72
N ILE A 238 -1.48 -10.44 -3.17
CA ILE A 238 -1.38 -11.33 -2.00
C ILE A 238 -0.15 -11.03 -1.12
N GLY A 239 0.46 -9.84 -1.27
CA GLY A 239 1.69 -9.50 -0.54
C GLY A 239 2.97 -10.20 -1.04
N VAL A 240 2.91 -10.81 -2.24
CA VAL A 240 4.05 -11.52 -2.85
C VAL A 240 4.23 -11.10 -4.31
N PHE A 241 5.48 -11.02 -4.75
CA PHE A 241 5.89 -10.91 -6.16
C PHE A 241 5.52 -12.20 -6.89
N TYR A 242 4.76 -12.10 -7.97
CA TYR A 242 4.75 -13.11 -9.03
C TYR A 242 5.13 -12.38 -10.31
N HIS A 243 6.31 -12.74 -10.83
CA HIS A 243 6.70 -12.49 -12.21
C HIS A 243 6.17 -13.65 -13.06
#